data_AF-A0A1H0HWL1-F1
#
_entry.id   AF-A0A1H0HWL1-F1
#
_cell.length_a   1.000
_cell.length_b   1.000
_cell.length_c   1.000
_cell.angle_alpha   90.00
_cell.angle_beta   90.00
_cell.angle_gamma   90.00
#
_symmetry.space_group_name_H-M   'P 1'
#
loop_
_entity.id
_entity.type
_entity.pdbx_description
1 polymer ?
#
loop_
_entity_poly.entity_id
_entity_poly.type
_entity_poly.pdbx_seq_one_letter_code
_entity_poly.pdbx_strand_id
1 'polypeptide(L)'
;MKTLHRLAVLVDSCLLPSVRGTGRGLPEWILRGLERGTPGAAVHAFGAEAKAASDAVRTVLPDALTGHSGPHGAGTDGVEAAAALMETGANLHLGVRPYPRADATRVFVTDLQVHGVAAALGPFTGTGNLRPFAEGAAAGVRAITADVPATLSGPAIAGVLRGELGYGGVVVSDILDAPSVVDGWGVPGAAVLAWIAGVDLIRLGPASGAGVRDAIQAAAARAVADGDLPVDRLEEAADRVARLRRWASDPRMPAARG
;
A
#
# COMPACT_ATOMS: atom_id res chain seq x y z
N MET A 1 12.47 20.03 -18.73
CA MET A 1 11.94 18.73 -19.21
C MET A 1 12.48 17.54 -18.44
N LYS A 2 13.81 17.36 -18.27
CA LYS A 2 14.37 16.20 -17.53
C LYS A 2 13.91 16.08 -16.08
N THR A 3 13.80 17.19 -15.34
CA THR A 3 13.36 17.20 -13.93
C THR A 3 11.90 16.82 -13.74
N LEU A 4 10.99 17.36 -14.57
CA LEU A 4 9.56 17.01 -14.52
C LEU A 4 9.32 15.54 -14.90
N HIS A 5 10.07 15.03 -15.88
CA HIS A 5 10.00 13.62 -16.23
C HIS A 5 10.48 12.71 -15.10
N ARG A 6 11.60 13.04 -14.44
CA ARG A 6 12.08 12.32 -13.25
C ARG A 6 11.03 12.31 -12.14
N LEU A 7 10.42 13.45 -11.86
CA LEU A 7 9.40 13.55 -10.82
C LEU A 7 8.17 12.69 -11.14
N ALA A 8 7.70 12.70 -12.39
CA ALA A 8 6.58 11.86 -12.82
C ALA A 8 6.87 10.36 -12.60
N VAL A 9 8.10 9.92 -12.91
CA VAL A 9 8.53 8.53 -12.68
C VAL A 9 8.56 8.19 -11.18
N LEU A 10 9.06 9.10 -10.34
CA LEU A 10 9.05 8.90 -8.87
C LEU A 10 7.63 8.79 -8.34
N VAL A 11 6.74 9.68 -8.77
CA VAL A 11 5.32 9.65 -8.41
C VAL A 11 4.70 8.32 -8.83
N ASP A 12 4.82 7.92 -10.10
CA ASP A 12 4.22 6.69 -10.61
C ASP A 12 4.72 5.46 -9.87
N SER A 13 6.02 5.41 -9.53
CA SER A 13 6.60 4.31 -8.75
C SER A 13 6.04 4.17 -7.32
N CYS A 14 5.34 5.20 -6.84
CA CYS A 14 4.72 5.25 -5.51
C CYS A 14 3.19 5.11 -5.57
N LEU A 15 2.58 4.80 -6.72
CA LEU A 15 1.13 4.62 -6.86
C LEU A 15 0.77 3.14 -7.02
N LEU A 16 -0.15 2.64 -6.19
CA LEU A 16 -0.74 1.31 -6.29
C LEU A 16 -2.21 1.43 -6.71
N PRO A 17 -2.49 1.44 -8.03
CA PRO A 17 -3.86 1.56 -8.53
C PRO A 17 -4.68 0.30 -8.27
N SER A 18 -5.99 0.48 -8.08
CA SER A 18 -6.91 -0.62 -7.85
C SER A 18 -7.60 -1.11 -9.11
N VAL A 19 -7.70 -2.43 -9.24
CA VAL A 19 -8.52 -3.12 -10.26
C VAL A 19 -9.68 -3.86 -9.61
N ARG A 20 -10.86 -3.77 -10.22
CA ARG A 20 -11.93 -4.75 -9.96
C ARG A 20 -11.57 -6.02 -10.74
N GLY A 21 -12.05 -7.17 -10.27
CA GLY A 21 -11.75 -8.45 -10.89
C GLY A 21 -11.94 -8.49 -12.42
N THR A 22 -11.17 -9.35 -13.10
CA THR A 22 -10.91 -9.24 -14.55
C THR A 22 -11.88 -10.02 -15.41
N GLY A 23 -13.19 -9.94 -15.15
CA GLY A 23 -14.20 -10.54 -16.04
C GLY A 23 -14.12 -10.07 -17.51
N ARG A 24 -13.37 -8.99 -17.80
CA ARG A 24 -13.12 -8.43 -19.15
C ARG A 24 -11.64 -8.03 -19.41
N GLY A 25 -10.69 -8.52 -18.62
CA GLY A 25 -9.28 -8.08 -18.68
C GLY A 25 -8.99 -6.79 -17.89
N LEU A 26 -7.73 -6.35 -17.89
CA LEU A 26 -7.29 -5.15 -17.15
C LEU A 26 -7.72 -3.86 -17.86
N PRO A 27 -8.20 -2.83 -17.12
CA PRO A 27 -8.49 -1.53 -17.69
C PRO A 27 -7.24 -0.89 -18.35
N GLU A 28 -7.44 -0.18 -19.47
CA GLU A 28 -6.34 0.44 -20.22
C GLU A 28 -5.46 1.38 -19.36
N TRP A 29 -6.07 2.15 -18.47
CA TRP A 29 -5.32 3.07 -17.61
C TRP A 29 -4.40 2.35 -16.61
N ILE A 30 -4.74 1.13 -16.22
CA ILE A 30 -3.90 0.26 -15.37
C ILE A 30 -2.73 -0.24 -16.19
N LEU A 31 -3.00 -0.76 -17.40
CA LEU A 31 -1.96 -1.23 -18.32
C LEU A 31 -0.94 -0.12 -18.58
N ARG A 32 -1.41 1.08 -18.94
CA ARG A 32 -0.56 2.26 -19.13
C ARG A 32 0.19 2.67 -17.87
N GLY A 33 -0.39 2.47 -16.69
CA GLY A 33 0.27 2.71 -15.40
C GLY A 33 1.44 1.76 -15.19
N LEU A 34 1.21 0.45 -15.38
CA LEU A 34 2.23 -0.60 -15.24
C LEU A 34 3.40 -0.36 -16.21
N GLU A 35 3.10 0.00 -17.47
CA GLU A 35 4.11 0.36 -18.48
C GLU A 35 4.92 1.62 -18.11
N ARG A 36 4.33 2.53 -17.33
CA ARG A 36 4.93 3.82 -16.95
C ARG A 36 5.61 3.82 -15.59
N GLY A 37 5.55 2.70 -14.87
CA GLY A 37 6.36 2.48 -13.68
C GLY A 37 5.59 2.26 -12.39
N THR A 38 4.25 2.16 -12.41
CA THR A 38 3.52 1.75 -11.20
C THR A 38 3.98 0.33 -10.79
N PRO A 39 4.28 0.08 -9.51
CA PRO A 39 4.89 -1.16 -9.05
C PRO A 39 3.95 -2.38 -9.09
N GLY A 40 2.66 -2.19 -9.38
CA GLY A 40 1.67 -3.26 -9.42
C GLY A 40 0.25 -2.72 -9.30
N ALA A 41 -0.65 -3.52 -8.75
CA ALA A 41 -2.05 -3.13 -8.55
C ALA A 41 -2.65 -3.77 -7.30
N ALA A 42 -3.60 -3.07 -6.68
CA ALA A 42 -4.47 -3.65 -5.64
C ALA A 42 -5.70 -4.30 -6.31
N VAL A 43 -5.97 -5.55 -5.97
CA VAL A 43 -7.08 -6.34 -6.51
C VAL A 43 -8.27 -6.28 -5.55
N HIS A 44 -9.36 -5.71 -6.04
CA HIS A 44 -10.66 -5.65 -5.36
C HIS A 44 -11.58 -6.74 -5.89
N ALA A 45 -11.20 -8.00 -5.62
CA ALA A 45 -11.97 -9.20 -5.91
C ALA A 45 -11.58 -10.29 -4.89
N PHE A 46 -12.28 -11.41 -4.90
CA PHE A 46 -12.00 -12.56 -4.03
C PHE A 46 -11.91 -13.86 -4.82
N GLY A 47 -11.24 -14.87 -4.24
CA GLY A 47 -11.16 -16.22 -4.81
C GLY A 47 -10.56 -16.25 -6.22
N ALA A 48 -11.18 -17.03 -7.11
CA ALA A 48 -10.71 -17.26 -8.47
C ALA A 48 -10.60 -15.97 -9.30
N GLU A 49 -11.50 -15.00 -9.08
CA GLU A 49 -11.49 -13.74 -9.81
C GLU A 49 -10.30 -12.86 -9.39
N ALA A 50 -9.95 -12.88 -8.11
CA ALA A 50 -8.77 -12.19 -7.59
C ALA A 50 -7.48 -12.79 -8.13
N LYS A 51 -7.42 -14.12 -8.20
CA LYS A 51 -6.32 -14.84 -8.82
C LYS A 51 -6.15 -14.48 -10.30
N ALA A 52 -7.23 -14.52 -11.08
CA ALA A 52 -7.19 -14.15 -12.48
C ALA A 52 -6.70 -12.71 -12.70
N ALA A 53 -7.16 -11.77 -11.85
CA ALA A 53 -6.71 -10.38 -11.90
C ALA A 53 -5.23 -10.22 -11.59
N SER A 54 -4.74 -10.94 -10.58
CA SER A 54 -3.32 -10.95 -10.20
C SER A 54 -2.44 -11.54 -11.30
N ASP A 55 -2.87 -12.65 -11.89
CA ASP A 55 -2.15 -13.31 -12.99
C ASP A 55 -2.13 -12.41 -14.23
N ALA A 56 -3.21 -11.67 -14.51
CA ALA A 56 -3.25 -10.68 -15.59
C ALA A 56 -2.28 -9.51 -15.34
N VAL A 57 -2.17 -9.00 -14.11
CA VAL A 57 -1.20 -7.95 -13.75
C VAL A 57 0.22 -8.47 -13.92
N ARG A 58 0.51 -9.69 -13.46
CA ARG A 58 1.84 -10.33 -13.59
C ARG A 58 2.20 -10.68 -15.03
N THR A 59 1.23 -10.90 -15.90
CA THR A 59 1.49 -11.09 -17.34
C THR A 59 2.10 -9.84 -17.97
N VAL A 60 1.69 -8.66 -17.51
CA VAL A 60 2.21 -7.36 -18.00
C VAL A 60 3.50 -6.99 -17.27
N LEU A 61 3.54 -7.21 -15.96
CA LEU A 61 4.67 -6.87 -15.09
C LEU A 61 4.98 -8.07 -14.18
N PRO A 62 5.89 -8.99 -14.57
CA PRO A 62 6.13 -10.27 -13.89
C PRO A 62 6.38 -10.17 -12.39
N ASP A 63 7.10 -9.15 -11.98
CA ASP A 63 7.48 -8.84 -10.60
C ASP A 63 6.54 -7.80 -9.95
N ALA A 64 5.31 -7.67 -10.43
CA ALA A 64 4.33 -6.75 -9.87
C ALA A 64 3.98 -7.08 -8.41
N LEU A 65 3.73 -6.02 -7.64
CA LEU A 65 3.01 -6.10 -6.36
C LEU A 65 1.51 -6.30 -6.63
N THR A 66 0.97 -7.45 -6.21
CA THR A 66 -0.48 -7.72 -6.25
C THR A 66 -1.05 -7.65 -4.84
N GLY A 67 -1.65 -6.49 -4.53
CA GLY A 67 -2.24 -6.16 -3.23
C GLY A 67 -3.65 -6.73 -3.05
N HIS A 68 -3.97 -7.45 -1.98
CA HIS A 68 -5.36 -7.89 -1.72
C HIS A 68 -5.85 -7.42 -0.37
N SER A 69 -7.11 -6.96 -0.31
CA SER A 69 -7.75 -6.69 0.96
C SER A 69 -7.90 -7.99 1.76
N GLY A 70 -7.41 -8.01 2.99
CA GLY A 70 -7.66 -9.11 3.92
C GLY A 70 -9.15 -9.28 4.26
N PRO A 71 -9.56 -10.44 4.78
CA PRO A 71 -10.95 -10.69 5.13
C PRO A 71 -11.49 -9.65 6.11
N HIS A 72 -12.71 -9.18 5.85
CA HIS A 72 -13.46 -8.29 6.74
C HIS A 72 -14.45 -9.14 7.55
N GLY A 73 -14.04 -9.62 8.73
CA GLY A 73 -14.90 -10.45 9.58
C GLY A 73 -14.40 -10.55 11.02
N ALA A 74 -15.32 -10.55 11.97
CA ALA A 74 -15.02 -10.88 13.36
C ALA A 74 -14.84 -12.40 13.47
N GLY A 75 -13.71 -12.85 14.05
CA GLY A 75 -13.50 -14.27 14.40
C GLY A 75 -12.77 -15.14 13.36
N THR A 76 -12.26 -14.57 12.27
CA THR A 76 -11.39 -15.32 11.33
C THR A 76 -10.02 -15.56 11.97
N ASP A 77 -9.54 -16.79 11.96
CA ASP A 77 -8.16 -17.10 12.33
C ASP A 77 -7.22 -16.43 11.32
N GLY A 78 -6.20 -15.74 11.84
CA GLY A 78 -5.25 -15.01 11.01
C GLY A 78 -4.47 -15.93 10.07
N VAL A 79 -4.24 -17.19 10.46
CA VAL A 79 -3.56 -18.20 9.63
C VAL A 79 -4.43 -18.65 8.46
N GLU A 80 -5.72 -18.87 8.70
CA GLU A 80 -6.69 -19.23 7.65
C GLU A 80 -6.90 -18.07 6.66
N ALA A 81 -7.01 -16.85 7.19
CA ALA A 81 -7.05 -15.62 6.39
C ALA A 81 -5.81 -15.45 5.51
N ALA A 82 -4.63 -15.72 6.07
CA ALA A 82 -3.35 -15.70 5.37
C ALA A 82 -3.29 -16.74 4.25
N ALA A 83 -3.64 -18.00 4.53
CA ALA A 83 -3.65 -19.08 3.56
C ALA A 83 -4.61 -18.78 2.39
N ALA A 84 -5.82 -18.30 2.69
CA ALA A 84 -6.79 -17.92 1.67
C ALA A 84 -6.28 -16.82 0.73
N LEU A 85 -5.53 -15.84 1.26
CA LEU A 85 -4.95 -14.77 0.45
C LEU A 85 -3.74 -15.24 -0.39
N MET A 86 -2.98 -16.22 0.08
CA MET A 86 -1.89 -16.81 -0.74
C MET A 86 -2.48 -17.53 -1.95
N GLU A 87 -3.59 -18.25 -1.78
CA GLU A 87 -4.30 -18.93 -2.88
C GLU A 87 -4.84 -17.95 -3.93
N THR A 88 -5.07 -16.67 -3.59
CA THR A 88 -5.48 -15.65 -4.58
C THR A 88 -4.32 -15.07 -5.38
N GLY A 89 -3.07 -15.53 -5.19
CA GLY A 89 -1.90 -15.03 -5.92
C GLY A 89 -1.43 -13.64 -5.46
N ALA A 90 -1.80 -13.24 -4.24
CA ALA A 90 -1.28 -12.04 -3.59
C ALA A 90 0.20 -12.22 -3.21
N ASN A 91 1.04 -11.21 -3.44
CA ASN A 91 2.34 -11.09 -2.77
C ASN A 91 2.42 -9.85 -1.86
N LEU A 92 1.38 -9.04 -1.87
CA LEU A 92 1.14 -7.95 -0.93
C LEU A 92 -0.26 -8.15 -0.34
N HIS A 93 -0.33 -8.33 0.97
CA HIS A 93 -1.59 -8.38 1.70
C HIS A 93 -1.86 -6.97 2.22
N LEU A 94 -3.10 -6.50 2.20
CA LEU A 94 -3.47 -5.17 2.68
C LEU A 94 -4.53 -5.36 3.76
N GLY A 95 -4.12 -5.26 5.01
CA GLY A 95 -5.05 -5.27 6.13
C GLY A 95 -5.59 -3.86 6.36
N VAL A 96 -6.92 -3.72 6.36
CA VAL A 96 -7.61 -2.49 6.77
C VAL A 96 -8.49 -2.88 7.96
N ARG A 97 -8.29 -2.25 9.11
CA ARG A 97 -8.96 -2.58 10.37
C ARG A 97 -9.48 -1.31 11.04
N PRO A 98 -10.68 -0.86 10.67
CA PRO A 98 -11.30 0.26 11.36
C PRO A 98 -11.87 -0.23 12.70
N TYR A 99 -11.34 0.27 13.82
CA TYR A 99 -12.00 0.15 15.12
C TYR A 99 -12.05 1.48 15.87
N PRO A 100 -13.19 1.86 16.48
CA PRO A 100 -13.34 3.17 17.12
C PRO A 100 -12.52 3.39 18.39
N ARG A 101 -11.90 2.35 18.95
CA ARG A 101 -11.19 2.43 20.23
C ARG A 101 -9.80 1.79 20.17
N ALA A 102 -8.85 2.48 20.79
CA ALA A 102 -7.44 2.11 20.90
C ALA A 102 -7.20 0.72 21.51
N ASP A 103 -8.05 0.30 22.46
CA ASP A 103 -8.01 -0.99 23.17
C ASP A 103 -8.59 -2.17 22.38
N ALA A 104 -9.36 -1.89 21.32
CA ALA A 104 -9.92 -2.89 20.41
C ALA A 104 -9.04 -3.12 19.16
N THR A 105 -7.96 -2.35 18.99
CA THR A 105 -6.97 -2.56 17.94
C THR A 105 -6.21 -3.85 18.22
N ARG A 106 -6.71 -4.99 17.72
CA ARG A 106 -5.87 -6.19 17.64
C ARG A 106 -5.01 -6.06 16.41
N VAL A 107 -3.70 -6.06 16.59
CA VAL A 107 -2.81 -6.36 15.47
C VAL A 107 -2.64 -7.85 15.44
N PHE A 108 -3.00 -8.38 14.28
CA PHE A 108 -2.63 -9.73 13.96
C PHE A 108 -1.17 -9.67 13.53
N VAL A 109 -0.30 -10.18 14.39
CA VAL A 109 0.90 -10.85 13.90
C VAL A 109 0.36 -12.14 13.30
N THR A 110 -0.01 -12.11 12.01
CA THR A 110 -0.19 -13.37 11.30
C THR A 110 1.19 -13.96 11.14
N ASP A 111 1.44 -15.08 11.81
CA ASP A 111 2.54 -15.99 11.53
C ASP A 111 2.34 -16.52 10.11
N LEU A 112 2.68 -15.69 9.13
CA LEU A 112 2.70 -15.97 7.70
C LEU A 112 4.02 -16.66 7.41
N GLN A 113 4.24 -17.84 8.01
CA GLN A 113 5.29 -18.72 7.53
C GLN A 113 4.96 -19.00 6.05
N VAL A 114 5.64 -18.44 5.06
CA VAL A 114 7.06 -18.07 5.07
C VAL A 114 7.28 -16.66 4.48
N HIS A 115 6.28 -16.00 3.89
CA HIS A 115 6.56 -15.11 2.76
C HIS A 115 5.60 -13.92 2.51
N GLY A 116 4.71 -13.55 3.43
CA GLY A 116 3.69 -12.52 3.22
C GLY A 116 4.06 -11.11 3.71
N VAL A 117 3.86 -10.11 2.85
CA VAL A 117 3.89 -8.68 3.25
C VAL A 117 2.53 -8.30 3.81
N ALA A 118 2.42 -8.01 5.11
CA ALA A 118 1.83 -6.78 5.66
C ALA A 118 1.34 -6.90 7.11
N ALA A 119 1.36 -5.77 7.82
CA ALA A 119 0.58 -5.55 9.04
C ALA A 119 -0.32 -4.30 8.89
N ALA A 120 -1.50 -4.29 9.49
CA ALA A 120 -2.44 -3.16 9.44
C ALA A 120 -2.25 -2.21 10.64
N LEU A 121 -2.26 -0.90 10.40
CA LEU A 121 -2.42 0.13 11.44
C LEU A 121 -3.92 0.43 11.64
N GLY A 122 -4.39 0.26 12.87
CA GLY A 122 -5.67 0.84 13.31
C GLY A 122 -5.54 2.35 13.59
N PRO A 123 -6.64 3.05 13.90
CA PRO A 123 -6.62 4.49 14.13
C PRO A 123 -5.77 4.88 15.34
N PHE A 124 -4.91 5.89 15.14
CA PHE A 124 -4.15 6.59 16.16
C PHE A 124 -5.11 7.37 17.07
N THR A 125 -5.64 6.73 18.09
CA THR A 125 -6.14 7.45 19.26
C THR A 125 -5.03 7.36 20.30
N GLY A 126 -4.62 8.49 20.88
CA GLY A 126 -3.39 8.67 21.70
C GLY A 126 -3.30 7.85 22.99
N THR A 127 -4.06 6.77 23.12
CA THR A 127 -4.07 5.79 24.20
C THR A 127 -3.91 4.34 23.71
N GLY A 128 -3.66 4.14 22.40
CA GLY A 128 -3.54 2.81 21.77
C GLY A 128 -2.24 2.07 22.08
N ASN A 129 -2.35 0.76 22.24
CA ASN A 129 -1.21 -0.11 22.49
C ASN A 129 -0.31 -0.20 21.24
N LEU A 130 0.89 0.41 21.28
CA LEU A 130 1.88 0.38 20.20
C LEU A 130 2.54 -1.00 20.00
N ARG A 131 2.34 -1.93 20.94
CA ARG A 131 2.97 -3.26 20.97
C ARG A 131 2.81 -4.04 19.66
N PRO A 132 1.61 -4.26 19.12
CA PRO A 132 1.38 -4.52 17.71
C PRO A 132 2.42 -4.09 16.66
N PHE A 133 2.76 -2.81 16.65
CA PHE A 133 3.60 -2.17 15.64
C PHE A 133 5.08 -2.43 15.94
N ALA A 134 5.43 -2.40 17.23
CA ALA A 134 6.75 -2.81 17.70
C ALA A 134 7.01 -4.29 17.38
N GLU A 135 6.03 -5.17 17.59
CA GLU A 135 6.10 -6.60 17.28
C GLU A 135 6.22 -6.85 15.78
N GLY A 136 5.42 -6.17 14.95
CA GLY A 136 5.55 -6.26 13.49
C GLY A 136 6.89 -5.73 12.97
N ALA A 137 7.35 -4.59 13.50
CA ALA A 137 8.67 -4.04 13.16
C ALA A 137 9.80 -4.98 13.59
N ALA A 138 9.76 -5.49 14.82
CA ALA A 138 10.72 -6.45 15.35
C ALA A 138 10.71 -7.79 14.61
N ALA A 139 9.53 -8.24 14.13
CA ALA A 139 9.37 -9.43 13.29
C ALA A 139 9.81 -9.20 11.83
N GLY A 140 10.23 -7.98 11.46
CA GLY A 140 10.76 -7.69 10.13
C GLY A 140 9.69 -7.53 9.04
N VAL A 141 8.46 -7.16 9.41
CA VAL A 141 7.36 -6.91 8.45
C VAL A 141 7.78 -5.87 7.40
N ARG A 142 7.62 -6.20 6.11
CA ARG A 142 8.16 -5.40 5.00
C ARG A 142 7.26 -4.27 4.50
N ALA A 143 5.95 -4.35 4.74
CA ALA A 143 5.04 -3.22 4.54
C ALA A 143 3.97 -3.13 5.62
N ILE A 144 3.47 -1.92 5.86
CA ILE A 144 2.43 -1.64 6.85
C ILE A 144 1.38 -0.71 6.23
N THR A 145 0.08 -1.01 6.38
CA THR A 145 -1.01 -0.15 5.87
C THR A 145 -1.47 0.84 6.94
N ALA A 146 -1.56 2.12 6.63
CA ALA A 146 -2.15 3.15 7.50
C ALA A 146 -3.63 3.41 7.17
N ASP A 147 -4.51 3.55 8.17
CA ASP A 147 -5.92 3.96 7.98
C ASP A 147 -6.07 5.49 8.11
N VAL A 148 -7.18 6.09 7.71
CA VAL A 148 -7.51 7.50 7.94
C VAL A 148 -8.00 7.68 9.40
N PRO A 149 -7.53 8.69 10.16
CA PRO A 149 -6.71 9.84 9.75
C PRO A 149 -5.19 9.61 9.80
N ALA A 150 -4.72 8.43 10.22
CA ALA A 150 -3.29 8.15 10.40
C ALA A 150 -2.48 8.27 9.09
N THR A 151 -3.05 7.89 7.94
CA THR A 151 -2.45 8.03 6.60
C THR A 151 -1.99 9.45 6.29
N LEU A 152 -2.69 10.45 6.83
CA LEU A 152 -2.41 11.87 6.59
C LEU A 152 -1.70 12.53 7.78
N SER A 153 -1.37 11.76 8.84
CA SER A 153 -0.82 12.28 10.08
C SER A 153 0.69 12.07 10.16
N GLY A 154 1.45 13.14 9.95
CA GLY A 154 2.90 13.16 10.18
C GLY A 154 3.31 12.72 11.59
N PRO A 155 2.64 13.17 12.67
CA PRO A 155 2.93 12.68 14.03
C PRO A 155 2.77 11.16 14.17
N ALA A 156 1.76 10.57 13.54
CA ALA A 156 1.54 9.13 13.59
C ALA A 156 2.60 8.34 12.82
N ILE A 157 2.87 8.74 11.57
CA ILE A 157 3.73 7.97 10.68
C ILE A 157 5.20 8.31 10.88
N ALA A 158 5.60 9.58 10.71
CA ALA A 158 6.98 9.99 10.89
C ALA A 158 7.41 9.99 12.36
N GLY A 159 6.56 10.50 13.27
CA GLY A 159 6.87 10.59 14.70
C GLY A 159 6.93 9.22 15.37
N VAL A 160 5.81 8.50 15.39
CA VAL A 160 5.72 7.24 16.13
C VAL A 160 6.22 6.05 15.33
N LEU A 161 5.65 5.78 14.14
CA LEU A 161 5.97 4.55 13.40
C LEU A 161 7.43 4.52 12.93
N ARG A 162 7.94 5.60 12.33
CA ARG A 162 9.32 5.67 11.85
C ARG A 162 10.30 6.10 12.94
N GLY A 163 9.93 7.07 13.78
CA GLY A 163 10.78 7.60 14.84
C GLY A 163 10.86 6.65 16.03
N GLU A 164 9.81 6.59 16.85
CA GLU A 164 9.81 5.81 18.10
C GLU A 164 9.96 4.30 17.87
N LEU A 165 9.31 3.76 16.84
CA LEU A 165 9.29 2.32 16.56
C LEU A 165 10.35 1.86 15.55
N GLY A 166 11.05 2.79 14.91
CA GLY A 166 12.15 2.47 13.98
C GLY A 166 11.72 1.72 12.71
N TYR A 167 10.47 1.86 12.27
CA TYR A 167 9.98 1.11 11.12
C TYR A 167 10.63 1.55 9.79
N GLY A 168 11.48 0.70 9.23
CA GLY A 168 12.21 0.95 7.98
C GLY A 168 11.57 0.39 6.70
N GLY A 169 10.45 -0.32 6.82
CA GLY A 169 9.72 -0.90 5.67
C GLY A 169 8.84 0.10 4.92
N VAL A 170 8.04 -0.42 3.98
CA VAL A 170 7.10 0.37 3.17
C VAL A 170 5.86 0.71 3.98
N VAL A 171 5.46 1.97 4.02
CA VAL A 171 4.14 2.36 4.53
C VAL A 171 3.19 2.52 3.34
N VAL A 172 2.06 1.81 3.36
CA VAL A 172 1.01 1.85 2.33
C VAL A 172 -0.16 2.68 2.87
N SER A 173 -0.75 3.56 2.06
CA SER A 173 -1.96 4.28 2.47
C SER A 173 -3.18 3.36 2.45
N ASP A 174 -4.24 3.76 3.15
CA ASP A 174 -5.59 3.32 2.78
C ASP A 174 -6.02 3.95 1.45
N ILE A 175 -7.17 3.53 0.95
CA ILE A 175 -7.77 3.99 -0.28
C ILE A 175 -8.12 5.48 -0.16
N LEU A 176 -7.44 6.31 -0.95
CA LEU A 176 -7.61 7.77 -0.88
C LEU A 176 -8.85 8.32 -1.59
N ASP A 177 -9.58 7.50 -2.35
CA ASP A 177 -10.84 7.91 -2.99
C ASP A 177 -12.09 7.66 -2.13
N ALA A 178 -11.90 7.35 -0.84
CA ALA A 178 -12.97 7.32 0.14
C ALA A 178 -13.56 8.74 0.38
N PRO A 179 -14.89 8.89 0.53
CA PRO A 179 -15.53 10.20 0.72
C PRO A 179 -14.93 11.04 1.86
N SER A 180 -14.56 10.39 2.97
CA SER A 180 -13.95 11.03 4.15
C SER A 180 -12.61 11.73 3.87
N VAL A 181 -11.92 11.34 2.79
CA VAL A 181 -10.67 11.94 2.34
C VAL A 181 -10.95 12.96 1.23
N VAL A 182 -11.81 12.58 0.27
CA VAL A 182 -12.13 13.40 -0.90
C VAL A 182 -12.75 14.73 -0.51
N ASP A 183 -13.67 14.75 0.48
CA ASP A 183 -14.37 15.97 0.90
C ASP A 183 -13.44 17.01 1.54
N GLY A 184 -12.29 16.60 2.07
CA GLY A 184 -11.31 17.50 2.68
C GLY A 184 -10.24 18.00 1.72
N TRP A 185 -9.67 17.09 0.91
CA TRP A 185 -8.41 17.36 0.19
C TRP A 185 -8.43 16.95 -1.28
N GLY A 186 -9.45 16.20 -1.71
CA GLY A 186 -9.41 15.45 -2.96
C GLY A 186 -8.28 14.40 -2.99
N VAL A 187 -8.33 13.47 -3.95
CA VAL A 187 -7.31 12.42 -4.09
C VAL A 187 -5.89 13.01 -4.33
N PRO A 188 -5.69 14.02 -5.19
CA PRO A 188 -4.35 14.58 -5.43
C PRO A 188 -3.75 15.25 -4.19
N GLY A 189 -4.54 16.04 -3.45
CA GLY A 189 -4.08 16.69 -2.22
C GLY A 189 -3.78 15.68 -1.11
N ALA A 190 -4.65 14.67 -0.96
CA ALA A 190 -4.43 13.59 0.01
C ALA A 190 -3.17 12.77 -0.29
N ALA A 191 -2.84 12.52 -1.56
CA ALA A 191 -1.60 11.83 -1.94
C ALA A 191 -0.35 12.63 -1.52
N VAL A 192 -0.35 13.95 -1.77
CA VAL A 192 0.73 14.84 -1.32
C VAL A 192 0.87 14.82 0.20
N LEU A 193 -0.22 14.96 0.94
CA LEU A 193 -0.21 14.92 2.40
C LEU A 193 0.27 13.57 2.95
N ALA A 194 -0.12 12.46 2.32
CA ALA A 194 0.35 11.14 2.71
C ALA A 194 1.86 10.99 2.53
N TRP A 195 2.43 11.48 1.42
CA TRP A 195 3.89 11.50 1.24
C TRP A 195 4.59 12.37 2.29
N ILE A 196 4.06 13.56 2.58
CA ILE A 196 4.57 14.45 3.64
C ILE A 196 4.51 13.75 5.00
N ALA A 197 3.44 13.01 5.28
CA ALA A 197 3.30 12.24 6.52
C ALA A 197 4.32 11.10 6.63
N GLY A 198 4.86 10.61 5.51
CA GLY A 198 5.84 9.53 5.48
C GLY A 198 5.32 8.22 4.89
N VAL A 199 4.15 8.22 4.24
CA VAL A 199 3.63 7.09 3.46
C VAL A 199 4.44 6.91 2.19
N ASP A 200 4.79 5.68 1.80
CA ASP A 200 5.61 5.40 0.62
C ASP A 200 4.76 4.97 -0.58
N LEU A 201 3.72 4.16 -0.38
CA LEU A 201 2.91 3.58 -1.45
C LEU A 201 1.44 4.01 -1.32
N ILE A 202 0.96 4.80 -2.27
CA ILE A 202 -0.39 5.36 -2.26
C ILE A 202 -1.36 4.43 -2.98
N ARG A 203 -2.37 3.94 -2.27
CA ARG A 203 -3.44 3.14 -2.83
C ARG A 203 -4.51 4.02 -3.46
N LEU A 204 -4.74 3.83 -4.76
CA LEU A 204 -5.81 4.52 -5.49
C LEU A 204 -6.96 3.56 -5.67
N GLY A 205 -8.16 3.94 -5.23
CA GLY A 205 -9.30 3.06 -5.33
C GLY A 205 -9.87 2.95 -6.74
N PRO A 206 -10.85 2.05 -6.93
CA PRO A 206 -11.44 1.76 -8.24
C PRO A 206 -12.35 2.88 -8.75
N ALA A 207 -12.59 3.96 -7.99
CA ALA A 207 -13.38 5.12 -8.40
C ALA A 207 -12.50 6.27 -8.92
N SER A 208 -11.20 6.20 -8.69
CA SER A 208 -10.25 7.27 -9.02
C SER A 208 -10.17 7.58 -10.53
N GLY A 209 -10.36 6.57 -11.41
CA GLY A 209 -10.44 6.76 -12.86
C GLY A 209 -9.10 7.13 -13.54
N ALA A 210 -9.10 7.21 -14.87
CA ALA A 210 -7.87 7.36 -15.67
C ALA A 210 -7.12 8.70 -15.46
N GLY A 211 -7.84 9.78 -15.12
CA GLY A 211 -7.25 11.12 -14.96
C GLY A 211 -6.58 11.37 -13.60
N VAL A 212 -6.81 10.51 -12.60
CA VAL A 212 -6.30 10.74 -11.24
C VAL A 212 -4.78 10.78 -11.17
N ARG A 213 -4.11 9.94 -11.96
CA ARG A 213 -2.64 9.84 -11.94
C ARG A 213 -2.02 11.16 -12.38
N ASP A 214 -2.50 11.70 -13.51
CA ASP A 214 -1.98 12.95 -14.07
C ASP A 214 -2.29 14.11 -13.11
N ALA A 215 -3.44 14.09 -12.43
CA ALA A 215 -3.77 15.06 -11.39
C ALA A 215 -2.84 14.96 -10.15
N ILE A 216 -2.51 13.74 -9.71
CA ILE A 216 -1.55 13.51 -8.62
C ILE A 216 -0.15 13.98 -9.03
N GLN A 217 0.31 13.67 -10.24
CA GLN A 217 1.59 14.15 -10.76
C GLN A 217 1.66 15.68 -10.78
N ALA A 218 0.59 16.34 -11.24
CA ALA A 218 0.52 17.80 -11.24
C ALA A 218 0.54 18.38 -9.81
N ALA A 219 -0.21 17.78 -8.88
CA ALA A 219 -0.22 18.20 -7.47
C ALA A 219 1.14 18.02 -6.80
N ALA A 220 1.80 16.88 -7.02
CA ALA A 220 3.15 16.62 -6.51
C ALA A 220 4.18 17.59 -7.09
N ALA A 221 4.13 17.85 -8.41
CA ALA A 221 4.99 18.83 -9.06
C ALA A 221 4.81 20.24 -8.48
N ARG A 222 3.57 20.61 -8.17
CA ARG A 222 3.27 21.88 -7.52
C ARG A 222 3.83 21.94 -6.10
N ALA A 223 3.56 20.93 -5.28
CA ALA A 223 4.05 20.86 -3.89
C ALA A 223 5.58 20.84 -3.80
N VAL A 224 6.25 20.19 -4.74
CA VAL A 224 7.72 20.22 -4.87
C VAL A 224 8.21 21.62 -5.23
N ALA A 225 7.57 22.29 -6.19
CA ALA A 225 7.95 23.63 -6.61
C ALA A 225 7.73 24.67 -5.50
N ASP A 226 6.69 24.49 -4.69
CA ASP A 226 6.34 25.35 -3.56
C ASP A 226 7.19 25.05 -2.31
N GLY A 227 7.88 23.90 -2.27
CA GLY A 227 8.77 23.49 -1.17
C GLY A 227 8.07 22.68 -0.06
N ASP A 228 6.77 22.41 -0.20
CA ASP A 228 5.97 21.65 0.76
C ASP A 228 6.30 20.15 0.75
N LEU A 229 6.65 19.61 -0.41
CA LEU A 229 7.06 18.21 -0.58
C LEU A 229 8.52 18.14 -1.06
N PRO A 230 9.47 17.73 -0.21
CA PRO A 230 10.85 17.51 -0.64
C PRO A 230 10.92 16.38 -1.70
N VAL A 231 11.67 16.58 -2.78
CA VAL A 231 11.86 15.54 -3.81
C VAL A 231 12.46 14.28 -3.21
N ASP A 232 13.42 14.43 -2.30
CA ASP A 232 14.09 13.32 -1.61
C ASP A 232 13.11 12.41 -0.87
N ARG A 233 11.96 12.93 -0.43
CA ARG A 233 10.89 12.12 0.20
C ARG A 233 10.27 11.14 -0.80
N LEU A 234 10.06 11.57 -2.05
CA LEU A 234 9.58 10.69 -3.11
C LEU A 234 10.65 9.68 -3.55
N GLU A 235 11.92 10.07 -3.55
CA GLU A 235 13.03 9.17 -3.84
C GLU A 235 13.15 8.07 -2.80
N GLU A 236 13.08 8.42 -1.53
CA GLU A 236 13.09 7.50 -0.40
C GLU A 236 11.90 6.51 -0.45
N ALA A 237 10.71 7.01 -0.78
CA ALA A 237 9.51 6.18 -0.98
C ALA A 237 9.69 5.21 -2.16
N ALA A 238 10.11 5.70 -3.32
CA ALA A 238 10.35 4.91 -4.52
C ALA A 238 11.39 3.80 -4.26
N ASP A 239 12.47 4.11 -3.54
CA ASP A 239 13.49 3.15 -3.18
C ASP A 239 12.97 2.04 -2.26
N ARG A 240 12.14 2.37 -1.26
CA ARG A 240 11.50 1.39 -0.39
C ARG A 240 10.56 0.49 -1.18
N VAL A 241 9.73 1.06 -2.05
CA VAL A 241 8.80 0.32 -2.90
C VAL A 241 9.55 -0.60 -3.86
N ALA A 242 10.63 -0.14 -4.47
CA ALA A 242 11.46 -0.96 -5.34
C ALA A 242 12.11 -2.13 -4.58
N ARG A 243 12.58 -1.92 -3.35
CA ARG A 243 13.08 -3.01 -2.48
C ARG A 243 11.98 -4.02 -2.15
N LEU A 244 10.79 -3.54 -1.82
CA LEU A 244 9.63 -4.40 -1.54
C LEU A 244 9.27 -5.25 -2.76
N ARG A 245 9.19 -4.63 -3.94
CA ARG A 245 8.86 -5.29 -5.20
C ARG A 245 9.86 -6.40 -5.56
N ARG A 246 11.17 -6.11 -5.44
CA ARG A 246 12.23 -7.11 -5.64
C ARG A 246 12.08 -8.29 -4.68
N TRP A 247 11.90 -8.00 -3.40
CA TRP A 247 11.69 -9.04 -2.39
C TRP A 247 10.44 -9.88 -2.67
N ALA A 248 9.33 -9.23 -3.05
CA ALA A 248 8.04 -9.87 -3.29
C ALA A 248 8.00 -10.77 -4.54
N SER A 249 9.03 -10.67 -5.39
CA SER A 249 9.09 -11.35 -6.69
C SER A 249 10.26 -12.33 -6.81
N ASP A 250 11.13 -12.37 -5.80
CA ASP A 250 12.21 -13.35 -5.70
C ASP A 250 11.59 -14.77 -5.59
N PRO A 251 11.94 -15.72 -6.47
CA PRO A 251 11.48 -17.11 -6.37
C PRO A 251 12.08 -17.75 -5.12
N ARG A 252 11.26 -17.87 -4.08
CA ARG A 252 11.68 -18.48 -2.82
C ARG A 252 11.42 -19.98 -2.92
N MET A 253 12.50 -20.74 -2.96
CA MET A 253 12.52 -22.20 -2.82
C MET A 253 11.47 -22.65 -1.79
N PRO A 254 10.58 -23.63 -2.09
CA PRO A 254 9.73 -24.19 -1.06
C PRO A 254 10.64 -24.74 0.04
N ALA A 255 10.30 -24.44 1.30
CA ALA A 255 10.97 -25.03 2.45
C ALA A 255 11.04 -26.55 2.22
N ALA A 256 12.25 -27.11 2.27
CA ALA A 256 12.44 -28.54 2.17
C ALA A 256 11.56 -29.20 3.22
N ARG A 257 10.59 -30.01 2.78
CA ARG A 257 9.79 -30.83 3.68
C ARG A 257 10.75 -31.84 4.31
N GLY A 258 11.15 -31.59 5.55
CA GLY A 258 11.85 -32.53 6.43
C GLY A 258 10.85 -33.19 7.37
#